data_AF-A0A4Q5YN66-F1
#
_entry.id   AF-A0A4Q5YN66-F1
#
_cell.length_a   1.000
_cell.length_b   1.000
_cell.length_c   1.000
_cell.angle_alpha   90.00
_cell.angle_beta   90.00
_cell.angle_gamma   90.00
#
_symmetry.space_group_name_H-M   'P 1'
#
loop_
_entity.id
_entity.type
_entity.pdbx_description
1 polymer ?
#
loop_
_entity_poly.entity_id
_entity_poly.type
_entity_poly.pdbx_seq_one_letter_code
_entity_poly.pdbx_strand_id
1 'polypeptide(L)'
;MAYNHLLFPALAGPTGWAKVALGNSLAMTARNVVSGLAFYTGHMTEGVKHFDWKPKNRAEWYVQQIEGSSDVEADKLLSLIVGHLNYQIEHHLFPKMPPNRLEEMAPKVQEICKKYGIQYNTGKPLEQVLSVFKNAFKHSMKK
;
A
#
# COMPACT_ATOMS: atom_id res chain seq x y z
N MET A 1 18.14 -2.97 -13.37
CA MET A 1 17.22 -3.03 -14.54
C MET A 1 17.88 -3.71 -15.73
N ALA A 2 18.95 -3.16 -16.32
CA ALA A 2 19.58 -3.75 -17.51
C ALA A 2 20.06 -5.21 -17.33
N TYR A 3 20.64 -5.55 -16.18
CA TYR A 3 21.16 -6.90 -15.92
C TYR A 3 20.07 -7.99 -15.93
N ASN A 4 18.85 -7.70 -15.49
CA ASN A 4 17.74 -8.66 -15.49
C ASN A 4 17.25 -8.99 -16.90
N HIS A 5 17.39 -8.08 -17.85
CA HIS A 5 16.84 -8.25 -19.19
C HIS A 5 17.92 -8.49 -20.25
N LEU A 6 19.20 -8.29 -19.91
CA LEU A 6 20.31 -8.45 -20.84
C LEU A 6 21.33 -9.47 -20.31
N LEU A 7 21.87 -9.27 -19.10
CA LEU A 7 22.93 -10.12 -18.56
C LEU A 7 22.44 -11.54 -18.24
N PHE A 8 21.38 -11.69 -17.45
CA PHE A 8 20.88 -13.03 -17.09
C PHE A 8 20.30 -13.82 -18.27
N PRO A 9 19.54 -13.21 -19.20
CA PRO A 9 19.17 -13.88 -20.44
C PRO A 9 20.37 -14.30 -21.28
N ALA A 10 21.40 -13.46 -21.41
CA ALA A 10 22.61 -13.80 -22.16
C ALA A 10 23.36 -14.99 -21.52
N LEU A 11 23.48 -15.01 -20.18
CA LEU A 11 24.12 -16.11 -19.45
C LEU A 11 23.36 -17.44 -19.57
N ALA A 12 22.04 -17.40 -19.83
CA ALA A 12 21.22 -18.59 -20.02
C ALA A 12 21.43 -19.27 -21.39
N GLY A 13 22.21 -18.65 -22.28
CA GLY A 13 22.55 -19.19 -23.58
C GLY A 13 21.40 -19.26 -24.59
N PRO A 14 21.66 -19.78 -25.81
CA PRO A 14 20.74 -19.68 -26.96
C PRO A 14 19.37 -20.35 -26.76
N THR A 15 19.27 -21.33 -25.86
CA THR A 15 18.02 -22.06 -25.58
C THR A 15 17.30 -21.57 -24.32
N GLY A 16 18.01 -20.84 -23.45
CA GLY A 16 17.49 -20.38 -22.15
C GLY A 16 17.14 -18.88 -22.11
N TRP A 17 17.72 -18.06 -23.00
CA TRP A 17 17.59 -16.60 -22.94
C TRP A 17 16.14 -16.13 -22.93
N ALA A 18 15.29 -16.69 -23.79
CA ALA A 18 13.89 -16.29 -23.91
C ALA A 18 13.09 -16.62 -22.62
N LYS A 19 13.35 -17.77 -22.00
CA LYS A 19 12.69 -18.19 -20.75
C LYS A 19 13.09 -17.27 -19.60
N VAL A 20 14.37 -16.94 -19.49
CA VAL A 20 14.88 -16.03 -18.44
C VAL A 20 14.38 -14.61 -18.65
N ALA A 21 14.38 -14.11 -19.89
CA ALA A 21 13.85 -12.78 -20.20
C ALA A 21 12.35 -12.69 -19.87
N LEU A 22 11.56 -13.68 -20.26
CA LEU A 22 10.13 -13.75 -19.94
C LEU A 22 9.90 -13.83 -18.43
N GLY A 23 10.61 -14.73 -17.73
CA GLY A 23 10.50 -14.88 -16.28
C GLY A 23 10.81 -13.59 -15.53
N ASN A 24 11.89 -12.89 -15.92
CA ASN A 24 12.26 -11.62 -15.29
C ASN A 24 11.25 -10.51 -15.59
N SER A 25 10.69 -10.46 -16.79
CA SER A 25 9.63 -9.50 -17.13
C SER A 25 8.35 -9.77 -16.34
N LEU A 26 7.93 -11.04 -16.21
CA LEU A 26 6.77 -11.41 -15.41
C LEU A 26 6.98 -11.09 -13.93
N ALA A 27 8.13 -11.44 -13.37
CA ALA A 27 8.46 -11.15 -11.97
C ALA A 27 8.50 -9.64 -11.68
N MET A 28 9.10 -8.86 -12.59
CA MET A 28 9.14 -7.40 -12.45
C MET A 28 7.74 -6.79 -12.51
N THR A 29 6.92 -7.22 -13.47
CA THR A 29 5.53 -6.75 -13.59
C THR A 29 4.71 -7.13 -12.36
N ALA A 30 4.77 -8.39 -11.93
CA ALA A 30 4.07 -8.86 -10.74
C ALA A 30 4.48 -8.05 -9.50
N ARG A 31 5.79 -7.85 -9.28
CA ARG A 31 6.30 -7.01 -8.19
C ARG A 31 5.75 -5.59 -8.27
N ASN A 32 5.82 -4.95 -9.44
CA ASN A 32 5.36 -3.56 -9.62
C ASN A 32 3.85 -3.43 -9.37
N VAL A 33 3.05 -4.40 -9.83
CA VAL A 33 1.61 -4.42 -9.60
C VAL A 33 1.31 -4.60 -8.11
N VAL A 34 1.90 -5.61 -7.46
CA VAL A 34 1.66 -5.89 -6.04
C VAL A 34 2.11 -4.72 -5.16
N SER A 35 3.33 -4.20 -5.37
CA SER A 35 3.81 -3.04 -4.60
C SER A 35 2.98 -1.80 -4.89
N GLY A 36 2.67 -1.54 -6.17
CA GLY A 36 1.87 -0.39 -6.57
C GLY A 36 0.49 -0.41 -5.91
N LEU A 37 -0.20 -1.54 -5.96
CA LEU A 37 -1.48 -1.70 -5.28
C LEU A 37 -1.36 -1.49 -3.78
N ALA A 38 -0.37 -2.08 -3.11
CA ALA A 38 -0.18 -1.90 -1.67
C ALA A 38 0.01 -0.42 -1.27
N PHE A 39 0.78 0.36 -2.03
CA PHE A 39 0.96 1.80 -1.77
C PHE A 39 -0.27 2.62 -2.14
N TYR A 40 -0.91 2.35 -3.29
CA TYR A 40 -2.07 3.12 -3.72
C TYR A 40 -3.29 2.90 -2.82
N THR A 41 -3.58 1.66 -2.43
CA THR A 41 -4.64 1.38 -1.46
C THR A 41 -4.33 1.96 -0.08
N GLY A 42 -3.07 2.28 0.18
CA GLY A 42 -2.62 2.96 1.39
C GLY A 42 -2.93 4.45 1.45
N HIS A 43 -2.99 5.14 0.30
CA HIS A 43 -2.89 6.60 0.25
C HIS A 43 -3.82 7.27 -0.77
N MET A 44 -4.55 6.52 -1.59
CA MET A 44 -5.34 7.05 -2.70
C MET A 44 -6.80 6.56 -2.73
N THR A 45 -7.23 5.82 -1.71
CA THR A 45 -8.61 5.34 -1.62
C THR A 45 -9.56 6.52 -1.36
N GLU A 46 -10.82 6.40 -1.77
CA GLU A 46 -11.89 7.27 -1.29
C GLU A 46 -11.91 7.26 0.24
N GLY A 47 -11.96 8.46 0.84
CA GLY A 47 -11.90 8.62 2.30
C GLY A 47 -10.54 9.08 2.82
N VAL A 48 -9.46 8.92 2.05
CA VAL A 48 -8.17 9.55 2.38
C VAL A 48 -8.27 11.06 2.22
N LYS A 49 -7.86 11.80 3.25
CA LYS A 49 -7.78 13.26 3.25
C LYS A 49 -6.39 13.73 2.82
N HIS A 50 -6.36 14.78 2.01
CA HIS A 50 -5.12 15.48 1.68
C HIS A 50 -5.07 16.79 2.46
N PHE A 51 -4.00 16.98 3.23
CA PHE A 51 -3.77 18.17 4.04
C PHE A 51 -2.73 19.05 3.35
N ASP A 52 -3.07 20.31 3.11
CA ASP A 52 -2.20 21.34 2.53
C ASP A 52 -1.42 22.14 3.60
N TRP A 53 -1.56 21.76 4.87
CA TRP A 53 -0.92 22.39 6.02
C TRP A 53 -0.16 21.37 6.87
N LYS A 54 0.89 21.84 7.54
CA LYS A 54 1.72 21.04 8.44
C LYS A 54 1.11 20.96 9.84
N PRO A 55 1.16 19.80 10.51
CA PRO A 55 0.63 19.66 11.86
C PRO A 55 1.40 20.55 12.82
N LYS A 56 0.68 21.32 13.63
CA LYS A 56 1.24 22.24 14.64
C LYS A 56 1.75 21.52 15.87
N ASN A 57 1.18 20.34 16.15
CA ASN A 57 1.52 19.54 17.31
C ASN A 57 1.38 18.04 17.01
N ARG A 58 1.73 17.21 17.99
CA ARG A 58 1.72 15.75 17.83
C ARG A 58 0.32 15.18 17.65
N ALA A 59 -0.72 15.77 18.26
CA ALA A 59 -2.09 15.30 18.12
C ALA A 59 -2.59 15.53 16.69
N GLU A 60 -2.36 16.71 16.11
CA GLU A 60 -2.66 16.98 14.70
C GLU A 60 -1.88 16.04 13.77
N TRP A 61 -0.61 15.75 14.09
CA TRP A 61 0.17 14.78 13.32
C TRP A 61 -0.48 13.40 13.32
N TYR A 62 -0.95 12.91 14.47
CA TYR A 62 -1.67 11.62 14.57
C TYR A 62 -2.93 11.61 13.70
N VAL A 63 -3.75 12.65 13.78
CA VAL A 63 -4.97 12.77 12.96
C VAL A 63 -4.63 12.78 11.47
N GLN A 64 -3.62 13.55 11.06
CA GLN A 64 -3.20 13.60 9.66
C GLN A 64 -2.66 12.25 9.16
N GLN A 65 -1.94 11.49 9.99
CA GLN A 65 -1.47 10.15 9.59
C GLN A 65 -2.64 9.17 9.43
N ILE A 66 -3.59 9.18 10.36
CA ILE A 66 -4.76 8.28 10.33
C ILE A 66 -5.66 8.62 9.14
N GLU A 67 -6.10 9.86 9.03
CA GLU A 67 -7.06 10.25 7.99
C GLU A 67 -6.39 10.44 6.62
N GLY A 68 -5.07 10.60 6.58
CA GLY A 68 -4.26 10.69 5.37
C GLY A 68 -3.81 9.34 4.81
N SER A 69 -4.22 8.23 5.42
CA SER A 69 -3.92 6.88 4.95
C SER A 69 -5.13 5.95 5.09
N SER A 70 -4.98 4.72 4.61
CA SER A 70 -6.03 3.71 4.64
C SER A 70 -5.46 2.30 4.71
N ASP A 71 -6.23 1.42 5.34
CA ASP A 71 -5.88 0.01 5.49
C ASP A 71 -6.70 -0.89 4.58
N VAL A 72 -6.22 -2.12 4.43
CA VAL A 72 -6.88 -3.19 3.69
C VAL A 72 -7.11 -4.38 4.61
N GLU A 73 -8.35 -4.85 4.68
CA GLU A 73 -8.77 -6.06 5.39
C GLU A 73 -8.30 -7.31 4.63
N ALA A 74 -7.01 -7.64 4.77
CA ALA A 74 -6.37 -8.76 4.12
C ALA A 74 -6.36 -10.01 5.00
N ASP A 75 -6.43 -11.20 4.39
CA ASP A 75 -6.09 -12.43 5.09
C ASP A 75 -4.57 -12.52 5.34
N LYS A 76 -4.14 -13.55 6.09
CA LYS A 76 -2.72 -13.74 6.44
C LYS A 76 -1.82 -13.94 5.23
N LEU A 77 -2.32 -14.58 4.18
CA LEU A 77 -1.53 -14.85 2.97
C LEU A 77 -1.29 -13.55 2.21
N LEU A 78 -2.34 -12.77 1.98
CA LEU A 78 -2.24 -11.48 1.33
C LEU A 78 -1.39 -10.51 2.16
N SER A 79 -1.57 -10.47 3.48
CA SER A 79 -0.73 -9.70 4.41
C SER A 79 0.75 -10.08 4.28
N LEU A 80 1.07 -11.37 4.16
CA LEU A 80 2.44 -11.81 3.93
C LEU A 80 2.98 -11.37 2.55
N ILE A 81 2.19 -11.53 1.49
CA ILE A 81 2.57 -11.16 0.11
C ILE A 81 2.90 -9.67 0.00
N VAL A 82 2.14 -8.82 0.69
CA VAL A 82 2.36 -7.36 0.68
C VAL A 82 3.31 -6.90 1.79
N GLY A 83 3.89 -7.81 2.57
CA GLY A 83 4.80 -7.46 3.66
C GLY A 83 4.14 -6.66 4.79
N HIS A 84 2.86 -6.91 5.05
CA HIS A 84 1.98 -6.22 6.01
C HIS A 84 1.74 -4.73 5.71
N LEU A 85 2.04 -4.28 4.48
CA LEU A 85 1.73 -2.94 4.00
C LEU A 85 0.21 -2.71 3.79
N ASN A 86 -0.64 -3.67 4.13
CA ASN A 86 -2.08 -3.47 4.27
C ASN A 86 -2.48 -2.73 5.56
N TYR A 87 -1.54 -2.53 6.49
CA TYR A 87 -1.69 -1.75 7.74
C TYR A 87 -0.90 -0.43 7.65
N GLN A 88 -1.26 0.45 6.71
CA GLN A 88 -0.56 1.72 6.49
C GLN A 88 -0.80 2.74 7.60
N ILE A 89 -2.00 2.74 8.17
CA ILE A 89 -2.32 3.62 9.30
C ILE A 89 -1.35 3.31 10.43
N GLU A 90 -1.24 2.05 10.85
CA GLU A 90 -0.33 1.65 11.93
C GLU A 90 1.14 1.84 11.54
N HIS A 91 1.50 1.58 10.28
CA HIS A 91 2.86 1.81 9.79
C HIS A 91 3.27 3.28 9.93
N HIS A 92 2.37 4.21 9.59
CA HIS A 92 2.62 5.65 9.74
C HIS A 92 2.69 6.07 11.21
N LEU A 93 1.84 5.49 12.07
CA LEU A 93 1.84 5.80 13.50
C LEU A 93 3.07 5.24 14.22
N PHE A 94 3.54 4.06 13.82
CA PHE A 94 4.57 3.27 14.48
C PHE A 94 5.58 2.69 13.47
N PRO A 95 6.33 3.53 12.74
CA PRO A 95 7.18 3.08 11.61
C PRO A 95 8.34 2.18 12.02
N LYS A 96 8.66 2.13 13.32
CA LYS A 96 9.70 1.26 13.90
C LYS A 96 9.15 -0.09 14.36
N MET A 97 7.83 -0.30 14.32
CA MET A 97 7.24 -1.56 14.72
C MET A 97 7.47 -2.63 13.65
N PRO A 98 7.82 -3.87 14.03
CA PRO A 98 7.90 -4.97 13.09
C PRO A 98 6.57 -5.18 12.36
N PRO A 99 6.57 -5.41 11.03
CA PRO A 99 5.34 -5.47 10.22
C PRO A 99 4.33 -6.51 10.71
N ASN A 100 4.81 -7.66 11.23
CA ASN A 100 3.96 -8.72 11.77
C ASN A 100 3.19 -8.33 13.03
N ARG A 101 3.53 -7.22 13.68
CA ARG A 101 2.84 -6.71 14.87
C ARG A 101 1.80 -5.64 14.56
N LEU A 102 1.77 -5.13 13.33
CA LEU A 102 0.78 -4.12 12.92
C LEU A 102 -0.65 -4.67 12.98
N GLU A 103 -0.83 -5.97 12.66
CA GLU A 103 -2.11 -6.68 12.80
C GLU A 103 -2.65 -6.63 14.24
N GLU A 104 -1.78 -6.72 15.25
CA GLU A 104 -2.17 -6.62 16.67
C GLU A 104 -2.52 -5.16 17.08
N MET A 105 -2.00 -4.17 16.36
CA MET A 105 -2.21 -2.76 16.65
C MET A 105 -3.51 -2.23 16.05
N ALA A 106 -3.83 -2.64 14.82
CA ALA A 106 -5.00 -2.18 14.07
C ALA A 106 -6.30 -2.11 14.91
N PRO A 107 -6.74 -3.17 15.61
CA PRO A 107 -7.97 -3.10 16.40
C PRO A 107 -7.89 -2.07 17.54
N LYS A 108 -6.71 -1.84 18.13
CA LYS A 108 -6.51 -0.84 19.20
C LYS A 108 -6.57 0.59 18.64
N VAL A 109 -5.96 0.80 17.47
CA VAL A 109 -6.01 2.09 16.78
C VAL A 109 -7.44 2.40 16.35
N GLN A 110 -8.16 1.42 15.79
CA GLN A 110 -9.58 1.54 15.44
C GLN A 110 -10.46 1.91 16.64
N GLU A 111 -10.26 1.27 17.79
CA GLU A 111 -10.99 1.59 19.02
C GLU A 111 -10.75 3.05 19.46
N ILE A 112 -9.50 3.52 19.42
CA ILE A 112 -9.15 4.90 19.74
C ILE A 112 -9.79 5.85 18.73
N CYS A 113 -9.72 5.56 17.43
CA CYS A 113 -10.34 6.37 16.39
C CYS A 113 -11.84 6.51 16.63
N LYS A 114 -12.53 5.39 16.92
CA LYS A 114 -13.95 5.38 17.27
C LYS A 114 -14.25 6.22 18.50
N LYS A 115 -13.45 6.11 19.56
CA LYS A 115 -13.62 6.89 20.80
C LYS A 115 -13.54 8.40 20.58
N TYR A 116 -12.66 8.85 19.68
CA TYR A 116 -12.43 10.27 19.41
C TYR A 116 -13.12 10.79 18.15
N GLY A 117 -13.93 9.97 17.48
CA GLY A 117 -14.63 10.36 16.25
C GLY A 117 -13.70 10.61 15.05
N ILE A 118 -12.51 10.00 15.04
CA ILE A 118 -11.56 10.08 13.94
C ILE A 118 -11.91 9.00 12.91
N GLN A 119 -11.91 9.35 11.62
CA GLN A 119 -12.20 8.39 10.56
C GLN A 119 -11.00 7.44 10.37
N TYR A 120 -11.21 6.16 10.68
CA TYR A 120 -10.28 5.09 10.33
C TYR A 120 -10.71 4.48 8.99
N ASN A 121 -9.96 4.74 7.92
CA ASN A 121 -10.34 4.31 6.58
C ASN A 121 -9.84 2.89 6.29
N THR A 122 -10.75 1.92 6.20
CA THR A 122 -10.41 0.52 5.92
C THR A 122 -11.52 -0.16 5.13
N GLY A 123 -11.20 -1.28 4.47
CA GLY A 123 -12.17 -2.04 3.69
C GLY A 123 -11.54 -3.25 3.01
N LYS A 124 -12.36 -4.02 2.29
CA LYS A 124 -11.91 -5.26 1.63
C LYS A 124 -10.93 -4.95 0.49
N PRO A 125 -10.03 -5.90 0.12
CA PRO A 125 -9.01 -5.66 -0.89
C PRO A 125 -9.57 -5.15 -2.22
N LEU A 126 -10.62 -5.81 -2.74
CA LEU A 126 -11.21 -5.40 -4.02
C LEU A 126 -11.88 -4.01 -3.93
N GLU A 127 -12.54 -3.72 -2.82
CA GLU A 127 -13.20 -2.42 -2.60
C GLU A 127 -12.16 -1.30 -2.57
N GLN A 128 -11.06 -1.48 -1.84
CA GLN A 128 -9.98 -0.49 -1.77
C GLN A 128 -9.29 -0.29 -3.12
N VAL A 129 -9.07 -1.36 -3.87
CA VAL A 129 -8.50 -1.26 -5.23
C VAL A 129 -9.43 -0.48 -6.16
N LEU A 130 -10.73 -0.79 -6.19
CA LEU A 130 -11.70 -0.07 -7.01
C LEU A 130 -11.82 1.40 -6.59
N SER A 131 -11.76 1.64 -5.28
CA SER A 131 -11.79 2.96 -4.65
C SER A 131 -10.63 3.83 -5.13
N VAL A 132 -9.41 3.29 -5.24
CA VAL A 132 -8.26 3.99 -5.84
C VAL A 132 -8.56 4.43 -7.28
N PHE A 133 -9.01 3.51 -8.13
CA PHE A 133 -9.27 3.84 -9.54
C PHE A 133 -10.38 4.87 -9.70
N LYS A 134 -11.45 4.74 -8.91
CA LYS A 134 -12.54 5.71 -8.87
C LYS A 134 -12.06 7.08 -8.42
N ASN A 135 -11.27 7.14 -7.34
CA ASN A 135 -10.72 8.38 -6.82
C ASN A 135 -9.74 9.04 -7.81
N ALA A 136 -8.88 8.26 -8.46
CA ALA A 136 -7.96 8.71 -9.49
C ALA A 136 -8.70 9.27 -10.71
N PHE A 137 -9.71 8.55 -11.22
CA PHE A 137 -10.53 9.01 -12.34
C PHE A 137 -11.27 10.31 -12.00
N LYS A 138 -11.90 10.37 -10.82
CA LYS A 138 -12.61 11.56 -10.34
C LYS A 138 -11.74 12.81 -10.30
N HIS A 139 -10.48 12.68 -9.89
CA HIS A 139 -9.55 13.82 -9.81
C HIS A 139 -8.82 14.11 -11.11
N SER A 140 -8.59 13.12 -11.97
CA SER A 140 -8.04 13.33 -13.32
C SER A 140 -8.99 14.09 -14.26
N MET A 141 -10.30 14.06 -13.99
CA MET A 141 -11.32 14.68 -14.83
C MET A 141 -11.75 16.07 -14.33
N LYS A 142 -11.34 16.48 -13.13
CA LYS A 142 -11.54 17.84 -12.62
C LYS A 142 -10.50 18.75 -13.24
N LYS A 143 -10.92 19.60 -14.17
CA LYS A 143 -10.13 20.74 -14.65
C LYS A 143 -10.07 21.83 -13.58
#